data_AF-A0A7X8VES9-F1
#
_entry.id   AF-A0A7X8VES9-F1
#
_cell.length_a   1.000
_cell.length_b   1.000
_cell.length_c   1.000
_cell.angle_alpha   90.00
_cell.angle_beta   90.00
_cell.angle_gamma   90.00
#
_symmetry.space_group_name_H-M   'P 1'
#
loop_
_entity.id
_entity.type
_entity.pdbx_description
1 polymer ?
#
loop_
_entity_poly.entity_id
_entity_poly.type
_entity_poly.pdbx_seq_one_letter_code
_entity_poly.pdbx_strand_id
1 'polypeptide(L)'
;MTMSNNTRKSPLKLILSVVLIVLLLIPIAPQVKNIWDLHKQIESLEKQKAELIATQEELKQELQQASSMATVEKIAREQLGMVKPGESRIIEYLP
;
A
#
# COMPACT_ATOMS: atom_id res chain seq x y z
N MET A 1 44.99 60.30 7.82
CA MET A 1 45.21 58.95 8.38
C MET A 1 44.46 57.95 7.49
N THR A 2 45.10 57.41 6.47
CA THR A 2 44.45 56.56 5.45
C THR A 2 44.77 55.09 5.71
N MET A 3 43.78 54.32 6.16
CA MET A 3 43.86 52.86 6.20
C MET A 3 43.68 52.32 4.79
N SER A 4 44.73 51.73 4.21
CA SER A 4 44.66 50.97 2.97
C SER A 4 44.59 49.48 3.32
N ASN A 5 43.38 48.93 3.29
CA ASN A 5 43.12 47.50 3.47
C ASN A 5 43.20 46.80 2.10
N ASN A 6 44.43 46.60 1.63
CA ASN A 6 44.68 45.83 0.42
C ASN A 6 44.50 44.32 0.71
N THR A 7 43.25 43.85 0.71
CA THR A 7 42.96 42.42 0.78
C THR A 7 43.20 41.78 -0.60
N ARG A 8 44.47 41.61 -0.96
CA ARG A 8 44.84 40.71 -2.06
C ARG A 8 44.46 39.31 -1.63
N LYS A 9 43.23 38.87 -1.96
CA LYS A 9 42.80 37.49 -1.77
C LYS A 9 43.76 36.65 -2.63
N SER A 10 44.63 35.90 -1.97
CA SER A 10 45.54 34.96 -2.64
C SER A 10 44.70 34.06 -3.55
N PRO A 11 45.06 33.86 -4.83
CA PRO A 11 44.28 33.05 -5.77
C PRO A 11 44.03 31.64 -5.23
N LEU A 12 44.91 31.13 -4.36
CA LEU A 12 44.74 29.88 -3.63
C LEU A 12 43.52 29.87 -2.69
N LYS A 13 43.25 30.99 -1.99
CA LYS A 13 42.08 31.11 -1.11
C LYS A 13 40.77 31.13 -1.90
N LEU A 14 40.78 31.71 -3.10
CA LEU A 14 39.65 31.68 -4.01
C LEU A 14 39.41 30.27 -4.55
N ILE A 15 40.45 29.58 -4.99
CA ILE A 15 40.36 28.19 -5.48
C ILE A 15 39.83 27.27 -4.37
N LEU A 16 40.37 27.38 -3.15
CA LEU A 16 39.93 26.59 -2.01
C LEU A 16 38.47 26.85 -1.65
N SER A 17 38.03 28.12 -1.72
CA SER A 17 36.63 28.51 -1.52
C SER A 17 35.71 27.89 -2.56
N VAL A 18 36.10 27.89 -3.83
CA VAL A 18 35.30 27.29 -4.92
C VAL A 18 35.22 25.78 -4.75
N VAL A 19 36.34 25.12 -4.43
CA VAL A 19 36.38 23.67 -4.18
C VAL A 19 35.47 23.29 -3.02
N LEU A 20 35.48 24.07 -1.93
CA LEU A 20 34.61 23.83 -0.78
C LEU A 20 33.13 23.96 -1.14
N ILE A 21 32.77 24.98 -1.93
CA ILE A 21 31.40 25.17 -2.42
C ILE A 21 30.97 23.99 -3.29
N VAL A 22 31.81 23.54 -4.21
CA VAL A 22 31.52 22.39 -5.08
C VAL A 22 31.33 21.12 -4.25
N LEU A 23 32.20 20.87 -3.26
CA LEU A 23 32.08 19.74 -2.33
C LEU A 23 30.74 19.72 -1.58
N LEU A 24 30.24 20.89 -1.17
CA LEU A 24 28.95 21.03 -0.51
C LEU A 24 27.75 20.84 -1.46
N LEU A 25 27.92 21.06 -2.76
CA LEU A 25 26.85 20.91 -3.77
C LEU A 25 26.72 19.48 -4.30
N ILE A 26 27.79 18.69 -4.31
CA ILE A 26 27.79 17.27 -4.73
C ILE A 26 26.67 16.43 -4.06
N PRO A 27 26.45 16.49 -2.73
CA PRO A 27 25.44 15.65 -2.08
C PRO A 27 23.98 16.09 -2.34
N ILE A 28 23.74 17.24 -2.96
CA ILE A 28 22.39 17.77 -3.19
C ILE A 28 21.76 17.17 -4.46
N ALA A 29 22.59 16.87 -5.47
CA ALA A 29 22.13 16.29 -6.74
C ALA A 29 21.33 14.97 -6.61
N PRO A 30 21.73 13.97 -5.79
CA PRO A 30 20.96 12.74 -5.66
C PRO A 30 19.64 12.91 -4.89
N GLN A 31 19.50 13.95 -4.07
CA GLN A 31 18.31 14.14 -3.21
C GLN A 31 17.04 14.38 -4.03
N VAL A 32 17.16 15.11 -5.15
CA VAL A 32 16.02 15.43 -6.03
C VAL A 32 15.48 14.18 -6.72
N LYS A 33 16.36 13.26 -7.15
CA LYS A 33 15.94 12.01 -7.78
C LYS A 33 15.22 11.11 -6.80
N ASN A 34 15.74 10.96 -5.59
CA ASN A 34 15.10 10.16 -4.55
C ASN A 34 13.70 10.67 -4.23
N ILE A 35 13.50 11.98 -4.13
CA ILE A 35 12.18 12.56 -3.87
C ILE A 35 11.22 12.19 -5.00
N TRP A 36 11.64 12.26 -6.26
CA TRP A 36 10.78 11.96 -7.40
C TRP A 36 10.41 10.47 -7.47
N ASP A 37 11.37 9.59 -7.22
CA ASP A 37 11.14 8.14 -7.19
C ASP A 37 10.26 7.73 -6.00
N LEU A 38 10.40 8.39 -4.85
CA LEU A 38 9.53 8.17 -3.69
C LEU A 38 8.08 8.59 -3.98
N HIS A 39 7.86 9.72 -4.64
CA HIS A 39 6.50 10.15 -5.03
C HIS A 39 5.85 9.15 -5.99
N LYS A 40 6.60 8.65 -6.98
CA LYS A 40 6.08 7.62 -7.89
C LYS A 40 5.74 6.31 -7.19
N GLN A 41 6.54 5.90 -6.21
CA GLN A 41 6.26 4.71 -5.40
C GLN A 41 5.00 4.88 -4.55
N ILE A 42 4.80 6.07 -3.97
CA ILE A 42 3.57 6.36 -3.22
C ILE A 42 2.35 6.26 -4.14
N GLU A 43 2.40 6.90 -5.31
CA GLU A 43 1.27 6.88 -6.26
C GLU A 43 0.95 5.45 -6.73
N SER A 44 1.97 4.62 -6.99
CA SER A 44 1.76 3.24 -7.40
C SER A 44 1.21 2.35 -6.27
N LEU A 45 1.63 2.59 -5.03
CA LEU A 45 1.13 1.88 -3.86
C LEU A 45 -0.31 2.28 -3.53
N GLU A 46 -0.66 3.55 -3.69
CA GLU A 46 -2.03 4.03 -3.50
C GLU A 46 -2.99 3.40 -4.52
N LYS A 47 -2.58 3.30 -5.79
CA LYS A 47 -3.37 2.61 -6.83
C LYS A 47 -3.56 1.13 -6.50
N GLN A 48 -2.49 0.41 -6.15
CA GLN A 48 -2.58 -0.99 -5.74
C GLN A 48 -3.49 -1.18 -4.52
N LYS A 49 -3.38 -0.29 -3.53
CA LYS A 49 -4.26 -0.33 -2.36
C LYS A 49 -5.73 -0.15 -2.75
N ALA A 50 -6.03 0.80 -3.63
CA ALA A 50 -7.40 1.03 -4.09
C ALA A 50 -7.96 -0.19 -4.83
N GLU A 51 -7.16 -0.80 -5.72
CA GLU A 51 -7.52 -2.04 -6.42
C GLU A 51 -7.78 -3.19 -5.44
N LEU A 52 -6.87 -3.42 -4.48
CA LEU A 52 -7.04 -4.48 -3.48
C LEU A 52 -8.29 -4.27 -2.62
N ILE A 53 -8.61 -3.03 -2.24
CA ILE A 53 -9.81 -2.72 -1.47
C ILE A 53 -11.06 -3.05 -2.29
N ALA A 54 -11.09 -2.66 -3.57
CA ALA A 54 -12.20 -2.98 -4.47
C ALA A 54 -12.39 -4.49 -4.62
N THR A 55 -11.32 -5.24 -4.87
CA THR A 55 -11.37 -6.71 -4.99
C THR A 55 -11.81 -7.36 -3.68
N GLN A 56 -11.34 -6.84 -2.53
CA GLN A 56 -11.77 -7.35 -1.23
C GLN A 56 -13.27 -7.11 -0.98
N GLU A 57 -13.80 -5.97 -1.42
CA GLU A 57 -15.22 -5.66 -1.30
C GLU A 57 -16.07 -6.54 -2.20
N GLU A 58 -15.65 -6.75 -3.45
CA GLU A 58 -16.28 -7.68 -4.39
C GLU A 58 -16.31 -9.12 -3.83
N LEU A 59 -15.18 -9.63 -3.35
CA LEU A 59 -15.09 -10.95 -2.73
C LEU A 59 -15.95 -11.07 -1.47
N LYS A 60 -16.08 -10.00 -0.68
CA LYS A 60 -16.99 -9.99 0.47
C LYS A 60 -18.45 -10.06 0.05
N GLN A 61 -18.83 -9.38 -1.03
CA GLN A 61 -20.19 -9.45 -1.57
C GLN A 61 -20.48 -10.86 -2.12
N GLU A 62 -19.54 -11.46 -2.84
CA GLU A 62 -19.66 -12.84 -3.33
C GLU A 62 -19.78 -13.84 -2.16
N LEU A 63 -18.94 -13.69 -1.12
CA LEU A 63 -19.05 -14.49 0.09
C LEU A 63 -20.38 -14.27 0.81
N GLN A 64 -20.91 -13.04 0.89
CA GLN A 64 -22.21 -12.78 1.49
C GLN A 64 -23.34 -13.43 0.69
N GLN A 65 -23.29 -13.41 -0.64
CA GLN A 65 -24.26 -14.09 -1.50
C GLN A 65 -24.17 -15.61 -1.34
N ALA A 66 -22.96 -16.18 -1.39
CA ALA A 66 -22.73 -17.60 -1.24
C ALA A 66 -23.08 -18.11 0.18
N SER A 67 -22.70 -17.35 1.21
CA SER A 67 -23.09 -17.64 2.59
C SER A 67 -24.59 -17.45 2.79
N SER A 68 -25.27 -16.52 2.12
CA SER A 68 -26.73 -16.42 2.24
C SER A 68 -27.43 -17.73 1.85
N MET A 69 -27.03 -18.43 0.78
CA MET A 69 -27.65 -19.70 0.40
C MET A 69 -27.26 -20.88 1.32
N ALA A 70 -25.97 -21.03 1.64
CA ALA A 70 -25.49 -22.14 2.48
C ALA A 70 -25.84 -21.94 3.98
N THR A 71 -25.81 -20.70 4.47
CA THR A 71 -26.22 -20.32 5.82
C THR A 71 -27.74 -20.36 5.96
N VAL A 72 -28.53 -20.04 4.93
CA VAL A 72 -29.99 -20.26 4.96
C VAL A 72 -30.32 -21.75 5.07
N GLU A 73 -29.66 -22.62 4.31
CA GLU A 73 -29.88 -24.07 4.42
C GLU A 73 -29.48 -24.59 5.81
N LYS A 74 -28.32 -24.15 6.34
CA LYS A 74 -27.86 -24.55 7.67
C LYS A 74 -28.78 -24.03 8.79
N ILE A 75 -29.19 -22.77 8.74
CA ILE A 75 -30.14 -22.18 9.69
C ILE A 75 -31.52 -22.86 9.59
N ALA A 76 -31.99 -23.20 8.39
CA ALA A 76 -33.25 -23.94 8.23
C ALA A 76 -33.18 -25.35 8.83
N ARG A 77 -32.03 -26.03 8.72
CA ARG A 77 -31.79 -27.33 9.36
C ARG A 77 -31.71 -27.23 10.88
N GLU A 78 -31.02 -26.21 11.39
CA GLU A 78 -30.71 -26.09 12.83
C GLU A 78 -31.84 -25.41 13.63
N GLN A 79 -32.50 -24.39 13.08
CA GLN A 79 -33.51 -23.58 13.79
C GLN A 79 -34.95 -23.94 13.42
N LEU A 80 -35.20 -24.47 12.22
CA LEU A 80 -36.56 -24.78 11.74
C LEU A 80 -36.85 -26.29 11.67
N GLY A 81 -35.87 -27.15 12.00
CA GLY A 81 -36.03 -28.61 11.96
C GLY A 81 -36.34 -29.16 10.56
N MET A 82 -36.08 -28.40 9.50
CA MET A 82 -36.41 -28.78 8.13
C MET A 82 -35.41 -29.82 7.59
N VAL A 83 -35.89 -31.02 7.29
CA VAL A 83 -35.18 -32.05 6.51
C VAL A 83 -35.53 -31.91 5.03
N LYS A 84 -34.56 -32.20 4.15
CA LYS A 84 -34.70 -32.11 2.68
C LYS A 84 -35.94 -32.92 2.21
N PRO A 85 -36.88 -32.34 1.44
CA PRO A 85 -37.99 -33.11 0.88
C PRO A 85 -37.41 -34.11 -0.13
N GLY A 86 -37.36 -35.39 0.26
CA GLY A 86 -36.77 -36.48 -0.53
C GLY A 86 -36.00 -37.51 0.28
N GLU A 87 -35.61 -37.21 1.53
CA GLU A 87 -35.00 -38.21 2.43
C GLU A 87 -36.06 -38.79 3.37
N SER A 88 -37.05 -39.46 2.78
CA SER A 88 -37.95 -40.33 3.54
C SER A 88 -37.13 -41.51 4.02
N ARG A 89 -36.75 -41.50 5.30
CA ARG A 89 -36.11 -42.62 5.96
C ARG A 89 -37.10 -43.80 5.91
N ILE A 90 -36.94 -44.68 4.91
CA ILE A 90 -37.58 -45.99 4.91
C ILE A 90 -36.92 -46.73 6.06
N ILE A 91 -37.60 -46.77 7.20
CA ILE A 91 -37.27 -47.70 8.27
C ILE A 91 -37.88 -49.05 7.86
N GLU A 92 -37.03 -49.97 7.41
CA GLU A 92 -37.41 -51.38 7.30
C GLU A 92 -37.77 -51.89 8.69
N TYR A 93 -39.04 -52.26 8.89
CA TYR A 93 -39.47 -53.08 10.02
C TYR A 93 -39.19 -54.54 9.63
N LEU A 94 -38.27 -55.21 10.35
CA LEU A 94 -38.17 -56.67 10.33
C LEU A 94 -39.28 -57.24 11.24
N PRO A 95 -40.06 -58.24 10.76
CA PRO A 95 -41.19 -58.81 11.49
C PRO A 95 -40.84 -59.42 12.85
#